data_AF-A0A0V0GZ69-F1
#
_entry.id   AF-A0A0V0GZ69-F1
#
_cell.length_a   1.000
_cell.length_b   1.000
_cell.length_c   1.000
_cell.angle_alpha   90.00
_cell.angle_beta   90.00
_cell.angle_gamma   90.00
#
_symmetry.space_group_name_H-M   'P 1'
#
loop_
_entity.id
_entity.type
_entity.pdbx_description
1 polymer ?
#
loop_
_entity_poly.entity_id
_entity_poly.type
_entity_poly.pdbx_seq_one_letter_code
_entity_poly.pdbx_strand_id
1 'polypeptide(L)'
;MKKKRLVESSGQLFLVDMSSYNSDPNEVDRIRIYWLDKQKHEWTRVYKLVDRIFFVGDDCCFSVSSKDFGDQCRGNCIYYNMLRKYDSKFWVNWNNNVIYIVLMTIVASIILVKYLLAIL
;
A
#
# COMPACT_ATOMS: atom_id res chain seq x y z
N MET A 1 -6.88 -15.63 -7.90
CA MET A 1 -5.74 -15.58 -6.92
C MET A 1 -6.15 -14.83 -5.64
N LYS A 2 -5.67 -15.20 -4.44
CA LYS A 2 -5.87 -14.43 -3.19
C LYS A 2 -4.54 -13.93 -2.65
N LYS A 3 -4.40 -12.60 -2.49
CA LYS A 3 -3.24 -11.96 -1.86
C LYS A 3 -3.71 -11.14 -0.65
N LYS A 4 -3.07 -11.37 0.49
CA LYS A 4 -3.30 -10.63 1.72
C LYS A 4 -2.06 -9.80 2.05
N ARG A 5 -2.27 -8.54 2.44
CA ARG A 5 -1.20 -7.59 2.76
C ARG A 5 -1.54 -6.84 4.04
N LEU A 6 -0.55 -6.65 4.90
CA LEU A 6 -0.69 -5.86 6.12
C LEU A 6 -0.18 -4.44 5.86
N VAL A 7 -0.92 -3.46 6.34
CA VAL A 7 -0.57 -2.04 6.22
C VAL A 7 -0.71 -1.39 7.58
N GLU A 8 0.36 -0.82 8.09
CA GLU A 8 0.30 0.04 9.26
C GLU A 8 -0.14 1.46 8.82
N SER A 9 -1.05 2.05 9.59
CA SER A 9 -1.53 3.41 9.38
C SER A 9 -1.93 4.03 10.71
N SER A 10 -1.16 5.03 11.18
CA SER A 10 -1.46 5.82 12.38
C SER A 10 -1.64 5.00 13.66
N GLY A 11 -0.76 4.02 13.88
CA GLY A 11 -0.77 3.11 15.03
C GLY A 11 -1.78 1.97 14.93
N GLN A 12 -2.59 1.95 13.86
CA GLN A 12 -3.57 0.90 13.58
C GLN A 12 -3.04 -0.03 12.49
N LEU A 13 -3.37 -1.32 12.61
CA LEU A 13 -2.98 -2.33 11.64
C LEU A 13 -4.19 -2.69 10.77
N PHE A 14 -3.99 -2.64 9.45
CA PHE A 14 -4.99 -2.98 8.45
C PHE A 14 -4.57 -4.21 7.65
N LEU A 15 -5.56 -5.00 7.26
CA LEU A 15 -5.43 -6.11 6.31
C LEU A 15 -6.14 -5.72 5.02
N VAL A 16 -5.39 -5.72 3.92
CA VAL A 16 -5.90 -5.57 2.57
C VAL A 16 -5.98 -6.95 1.94
N ASP A 17 -7.21 -7.41 1.71
CA ASP A 17 -7.52 -8.68 1.04
C ASP A 17 -7.89 -8.41 -0.41
N MET A 18 -6.99 -8.80 -1.31
CA MET A 18 -7.14 -8.70 -2.76
C MET A 18 -7.51 -10.08 -3.29
N SER A 19 -8.75 -10.23 -3.75
CA SER A 19 -9.27 -11.48 -4.29
C SER A 19 -9.64 -11.33 -5.76
N SER A 20 -9.17 -12.28 -6.55
CA SER A 20 -9.47 -12.50 -7.96
C SER A 20 -10.24 -13.82 -8.07
N TYR A 21 -11.46 -13.74 -8.57
CA TYR A 21 -12.40 -14.82 -8.85
C TYR A 21 -12.25 -15.34 -10.28
N ASN A 22 -11.77 -14.50 -11.20
CA ASN A 22 -11.43 -14.90 -12.55
C ASN A 22 -10.16 -15.77 -12.60
N SER A 23 -10.06 -16.58 -13.64
CA SER A 23 -8.85 -17.36 -13.96
C SER A 23 -7.69 -16.48 -14.39
N ASP A 24 -7.94 -15.20 -14.69
CA ASP A 24 -6.88 -14.23 -14.98
C ASP A 24 -6.23 -13.79 -13.64
N PRO A 25 -4.98 -14.21 -13.37
CA PRO A 25 -4.27 -13.80 -12.17
C PRO A 25 -3.92 -12.31 -12.16
N ASN A 26 -4.14 -11.59 -13.28
CA ASN A 26 -3.81 -10.19 -13.48
C ASN A 26 -4.97 -9.22 -13.22
N GLU A 27 -6.15 -9.72 -12.85
CA GLU A 27 -7.30 -8.88 -12.53
C GLU A 27 -7.67 -9.02 -11.05
N VAL A 28 -7.73 -7.90 -10.32
CA VAL A 28 -8.22 -7.86 -8.93
C VAL A 28 -9.70 -7.47 -8.97
N ASP A 29 -10.56 -8.48 -8.91
CA ASP A 29 -12.01 -8.28 -8.94
C ASP A 29 -12.52 -7.60 -7.67
N ARG A 30 -11.84 -7.81 -6.54
CA ARG A 30 -12.32 -7.30 -5.25
C ARG A 30 -11.20 -7.01 -4.28
N ILE A 31 -11.26 -5.79 -3.73
CA ILE A 31 -10.43 -5.36 -2.61
C ILE A 31 -11.33 -5.20 -1.39
N ARG A 32 -10.97 -5.85 -0.29
CA ARG A 32 -11.59 -5.66 1.02
C ARG A 32 -10.54 -5.20 2.02
N ILE A 33 -10.93 -4.26 2.86
CA ILE A 33 -10.06 -3.69 3.89
C ILE A 33 -10.63 -4.09 5.24
N TYR A 34 -9.76 -4.46 6.15
CA TYR A 34 -10.09 -4.73 7.54
C TYR A 34 -9.11 -4.01 8.43
N TRP A 35 -9.53 -3.59 9.62
CA TRP A 35 -8.63 -3.14 10.67
C TRP A 35 -8.64 -4.16 11.80
N LEU A 36 -7.52 -4.29 12.51
CA LEU A 36 -7.40 -5.20 13.65
C LEU A 36 -7.94 -4.51 14.92
N ASP A 37 -9.07 -4.99 15.42
CA ASP A 37 -9.54 -4.66 16.76
C ASP A 37 -8.68 -5.43 17.76
N LYS A 38 -7.69 -4.74 18.34
CA LYS A 38 -6.75 -5.33 19.30
C LYS A 38 -7.42 -5.81 20.59
N GLN A 39 -8.57 -5.23 20.96
CA GLN A 39 -9.28 -5.63 22.18
C GLN A 39 -10.06 -6.93 21.97
N LYS A 40 -10.66 -7.08 20.79
CA LYS A 40 -11.44 -8.27 20.43
C LYS A 40 -10.62 -9.36 19.76
N HIS A 41 -9.37 -9.06 19.38
CA HIS A 41 -8.51 -9.94 18.59
C HIS A 41 -9.12 -10.34 17.23
N GLU A 42 -9.86 -9.42 16.60
CA GLU A 42 -10.66 -9.70 15.40
C GLU A 42 -10.44 -8.66 14.28
N TRP A 43 -10.66 -9.09 13.04
CA TRP A 43 -10.59 -8.24 11.85
C TRP A 43 -11.96 -7.64 11.53
N THR A 44 -12.10 -6.33 11.72
CA THR A 44 -13.35 -5.61 11.44
C THR A 44 -13.28 -4.96 10.06
N ARG A 45 -14.31 -5.17 9.23
CA ARG A 45 -14.34 -4.65 7.85
C ARG A 45 -14.46 -3.12 7.83
N VAL A 46 -13.65 -2.48 6.99
CA VAL A 46 -13.62 -1.05 6.74
C VAL A 46 -14.01 -0.76 5.30
N TYR A 47 -14.85 0.26 5.11
CA TYR A 47 -15.31 0.68 3.78
C TYR A 47 -14.70 2.01 3.34
N LYS A 48 -14.17 2.80 4.27
CA LYS A 48 -13.56 4.10 4.00
C LYS A 48 -12.25 4.25 4.78
N LEU A 49 -11.21 4.66 4.07
CA LEU A 49 -9.91 5.06 4.61
C LEU A 49 -9.85 6.56 4.96
N VAL A 50 -10.93 7.31 4.68
CA VAL A 50 -11.08 8.75 4.96
C VAL A 50 -10.01 9.56 4.21
N ASP A 51 -8.97 10.02 4.90
CA ASP A 51 -7.86 10.77 4.34
C ASP A 51 -6.65 9.88 4.05
N ARG A 52 -6.73 8.57 4.27
CA ARG A 52 -5.61 7.67 4.03
C ARG A 52 -5.56 7.16 2.60
N ILE A 53 -4.33 7.04 2.13
CA ILE A 53 -3.96 6.40 0.88
C ILE A 53 -3.12 5.19 1.25
N PHE A 54 -3.47 4.01 0.75
CA PHE A 54 -2.66 2.80 0.93
C PHE A 54 -1.92 2.48 -0.36
N PHE A 55 -0.61 2.29 -0.23
CA PHE A 55 0.25 1.74 -1.28
C PHE A 55 0.51 0.27 -0.95
N VAL A 56 0.12 -0.62 -1.87
CA VAL A 56 0.11 -2.06 -1.67
C VAL A 56 0.91 -2.73 -2.78
N GLY A 57 2.20 -2.95 -2.52
CA GLY A 57 3.10 -3.69 -3.40
C GLY A 57 3.25 -5.16 -3.01
N ASP A 58 4.04 -5.88 -3.80
CA ASP A 58 4.48 -7.23 -3.45
C ASP A 58 5.60 -7.23 -2.41
N ASP A 59 6.52 -6.25 -2.47
CA ASP A 59 7.68 -6.15 -1.58
C ASP A 59 7.43 -5.30 -0.33
N CYS A 60 6.61 -4.26 -0.44
CA CYS A 60 6.29 -3.37 0.68
C CYS A 60 4.87 -2.82 0.60
N CYS A 61 4.34 -2.43 1.76
CA CYS A 61 3.07 -1.72 1.86
C CYS A 61 3.18 -0.61 2.91
N PHE A 62 2.57 0.54 2.64
CA PHE A 62 2.57 1.66 3.57
C PHE A 62 1.36 2.56 3.35
N SER A 63 1.07 3.39 4.36
CA SER A 63 0.01 4.38 4.32
C SER A 63 0.57 5.79 4.46
N VAL A 64 -0.08 6.74 3.79
CA VAL A 64 0.17 8.18 3.93
C VAL A 64 -1.16 8.92 4.11
N SER A 65 -1.13 10.15 4.62
CA SER A 65 -2.31 11.03 4.55
C SER A 65 -2.35 11.71 3.19
N SER A 66 -3.51 11.77 2.55
CA SER A 66 -3.73 12.56 1.35
C SER A 66 -3.52 14.05 1.59
N LYS A 67 -3.71 14.49 2.84
CA LYS A 67 -3.50 15.89 3.25
C LYS A 67 -2.04 16.33 3.13
N ASP A 68 -1.11 15.38 3.20
CA ASP A 68 0.32 15.64 3.01
C ASP A 68 0.64 16.11 1.57
N PHE A 69 -0.30 15.95 0.63
CA PHE A 69 -0.15 16.26 -0.79
C PHE A 69 -1.14 17.34 -1.30
N GLY A 70 -1.87 17.99 -0.39
CA GLY A 70 -2.89 18.99 -0.75
C GLY A 70 -3.99 18.42 -1.66
N ASP A 71 -4.49 19.24 -2.59
CA ASP A 71 -5.61 18.86 -3.49
C ASP A 71 -5.21 17.92 -4.64
N GLN A 72 -3.93 17.55 -4.74
CA GLN A 72 -3.41 16.75 -5.86
C GLN A 72 -3.67 15.25 -5.68
N CYS A 73 -3.83 14.78 -4.44
CA CYS A 73 -4.08 13.37 -4.14
C CYS A 73 -5.41 13.18 -3.44
N ARG A 74 -6.27 12.32 -3.98
CA ARG A 74 -7.54 11.96 -3.36
C ARG A 74 -7.29 10.95 -2.23
N GLY A 75 -7.75 11.26 -1.02
CA GLY A 75 -7.82 10.28 0.07
C GLY A 75 -8.81 9.15 -0.24
N ASN A 76 -8.92 8.19 0.67
CA ASN A 76 -9.84 7.07 0.51
C ASN A 76 -9.56 6.20 -0.73
N CYS A 77 -8.28 5.98 -1.06
CA CYS A 77 -7.88 5.20 -2.22
C CYS A 77 -6.76 4.18 -1.91
N ILE A 78 -6.63 3.20 -2.79
CA ILE A 78 -5.61 2.16 -2.73
C ILE A 78 -4.90 2.14 -4.08
N TYR A 79 -3.59 2.32 -4.05
CA TYR A 79 -2.70 2.06 -5.18
C TYR A 79 -2.07 0.69 -4.98
N TYR A 80 -2.26 -0.21 -5.93
CA TYR A 80 -1.67 -1.55 -5.86
C TYR A 80 -0.83 -1.82 -7.09
N ASN A 81 0.30 -2.49 -6.91
CA ASN A 81 1.14 -2.94 -8.02
C ASN A 81 0.99 -4.45 -8.19
N MET A 82 0.41 -4.88 -9.33
CA MET A 82 0.45 -6.28 -9.74
C MET A 82 1.72 -6.55 -10.52
N LEU A 83 2.83 -6.86 -9.83
CA LEU A 83 4.01 -7.34 -10.51
C LEU A 83 3.77 -8.77 -10.99
N ARG A 84 4.08 -9.00 -12.28
CA ARG A 84 3.96 -10.29 -12.97
C ARG A 84 4.83 -11.33 -12.28
N LYS A 85 4.26 -12.51 -12.00
CA LYS A 85 5.02 -13.68 -11.52
C LYS A 85 5.91 -14.34 -12.59
N TYR A 86 5.89 -13.83 -13.82
CA TYR A 86 6.64 -14.36 -14.98
C TYR A 86 7.70 -13.41 -15.57
N ASP A 87 7.96 -12.25 -14.97
CA ASP A 87 9.06 -11.38 -15.40
C ASP A 87 10.11 -11.22 -14.30
N SER A 88 10.98 -12.22 -14.19
CA SER A 88 12.33 -12.05 -13.64
C SER A 88 13.24 -11.21 -14.57
N LYS A 89 12.68 -10.42 -15.51
CA LYS A 89 13.42 -9.67 -16.53
C LYS A 89 13.02 -8.21 -16.72
N PHE A 90 12.23 -7.62 -15.81
CA PHE A 90 11.93 -6.20 -15.87
C PHE A 90 12.69 -5.37 -14.83
N TRP A 91 14.00 -5.24 -15.09
CA TRP A 91 14.71 -3.98 -14.89
C TRP A 91 14.43 -3.03 -16.08
N VAL A 92 13.17 -2.94 -16.56
CA VAL A 92 12.86 -2.07 -17.71
C VAL A 92 12.37 -0.71 -17.24
N ASN A 93 13.23 0.24 -17.57
CA ASN A 93 12.96 1.62 -17.88
C ASN A 93 12.32 2.47 -16.77
N TRP A 94 13.24 3.09 -16.04
CA TRP A 94 13.10 4.01 -14.92
C TRP A 94 12.56 5.40 -15.32
N ASN A 95 11.52 5.48 -16.17
CA ASN A 95 10.92 6.77 -16.52
C ASN A 95 9.41 6.62 -16.79
N ASN A 96 8.60 7.43 -16.09
CA ASN A 96 7.19 7.78 -16.36
C ASN A 96 6.11 7.31 -15.36
N ASN A 97 6.46 6.92 -14.13
CA ASN A 97 5.47 6.95 -13.04
C ASN A 97 5.88 8.00 -12.01
N VAL A 98 5.38 9.23 -12.15
CA VAL A 98 5.56 10.32 -11.18
C VAL A 98 5.17 9.86 -9.77
N ILE A 99 4.13 9.03 -9.66
CA ILE A 99 3.70 8.40 -8.40
C ILE A 99 4.81 7.51 -7.84
N TYR A 100 5.47 6.69 -8.66
CA TYR A 100 6.55 5.80 -8.19
C TYR A 100 7.81 6.56 -7.78
N ILE A 101 8.16 7.63 -8.50
CA ILE A 101 9.27 8.52 -8.12
C ILE A 101 8.95 9.15 -6.76
N VAL A 102 7.78 9.76 -6.60
CA VAL A 102 7.35 10.37 -5.33
C VAL A 102 7.30 9.34 -4.19
N LEU A 103 6.84 8.11 -4.44
CA LEU A 103 6.88 7.03 -3.47
C LEU A 103 8.30 6.64 -3.08
N MET A 104 9.23 6.53 -4.04
CA MET A 104 10.62 6.22 -3.75
C MET A 104 11.32 7.35 -3.00
N THR A 105 11.03 8.62 -3.29
CA THR A 105 11.59 9.74 -2.53
C THR A 105 11.07 9.76 -1.10
N ILE A 106 9.78 9.45 -0.90
CA ILE A 106 9.18 9.38 0.45
C ILE A 106 9.74 8.19 1.22
N VAL A 107 9.82 7.00 0.60
CA VAL A 107 10.41 5.81 1.21
C VAL A 107 11.87 6.04 1.56
N ALA A 108 12.67 6.64 0.67
CA ALA A 108 14.06 6.99 0.93
C ALA A 108 14.19 7.99 2.10
N SER A 109 13.30 8.98 2.17
CA SER A 109 13.28 9.97 3.25
C SER A 109 12.89 9.33 4.59
N ILE A 110 11.91 8.43 4.61
CA ILE A 110 11.51 7.69 5.82
C ILE A 110 12.65 6.79 6.31
N ILE A 111 13.33 6.08 5.39
CA ILE A 111 14.49 5.24 5.73
C ILE A 111 15.60 6.11 6.32
N LEU A 112 15.93 7.24 5.68
CA LEU A 112 16.97 8.15 6.14
C LEU A 112 16.69 8.69 7.54
N VAL A 113 15.45 9.11 7.82
CA VAL A 113 15.04 9.60 9.14
C VAL A 113 15.12 8.50 10.20
N LYS A 114 14.70 7.27 9.88
CA LYS A 114 14.84 6.13 10.81
C LYS A 114 16.29 5.80 11.12
N TYR A 115 17.18 5.87 10.14
CA TYR A 115 18.61 5.66 10.35
C TYR A 115 19.25 6.77 11.20
N LEU A 116 18.92 8.03 10.94
CA LEU A 116 19.44 9.16 11.72
C LEU A 116 19.02 9.10 13.19
N LEU A 117 17.78 8.71 13.47
CA LEU A 117 17.27 8.53 14.84
C LEU A 117 17.86 7.33 15.57
N ALA A 118 18.44 6.35 14.87
CA ALA A 118 19.06 5.18 15.48
C ALA A 118 20.53 5.41 15.89
N ILE A 119 21.13 6.53 15.48
CA ILE A 119 22.54 6.87 15.74
C ILE A 119 22.65 7.96 16.84
N LEU A 120 21.52 8.53 17.27
CA LEU A 120 21.39 9.46 18.39
C LEU A 120 20.89 8.72 19.63
#